data_AF-V9LEQ3-F1
#
_entry.id   AF-V9LEQ3-F1
#
_cell.length_a   1.000
_cell.length_b   1.000
_cell.length_c   1.000
_cell.angle_alpha   90.00
_cell.angle_beta   90.00
_cell.angle_gamma   90.00
#
_symmetry.space_group_name_H-M   'P 1'
#
loop_
_entity.id
_entity.type
_entity.pdbx_description
1 polymer ?
#
loop_
_entity_poly.entity_id
_entity_poly.type
_entity_poly.pdbx_seq_one_letter_code
_entity_poly.pdbx_strand_id
1 'polypeptide(L)'
;MKFVRFLMKNSSLANVPRHIDHFSKFSPSPLSIKQFLDFGSTNACEKTSFMFLRQELPVRLSNIMKEINLLPDRLLSTPSVQLVQSWYIQSLLDILEFYTKNADDHTVLSGFTDALITIRNRHNDVVPTMAQGVIEYKESFGEDHMTSQNVQYFLDRFYMSRISIRMLINQHSKCGESDRLPSTLPFQEETLKQL
;
A
#
# COMPACT_ATOMS: atom_id res chain seq x y z
N MET A 1 -28.24 -6.21 8.19
CA MET A 1 -26.79 -6.28 7.85
C MET A 1 -26.06 -4.93 7.82
N LYS A 2 -26.68 -3.79 7.42
CA LYS A 2 -26.00 -2.48 7.38
C LYS A 2 -25.58 -1.93 8.76
N PHE A 3 -26.40 -2.14 9.79
CA PHE A 3 -26.14 -1.67 11.16
C PHE A 3 -24.95 -2.41 11.83
N VAL A 4 -24.83 -3.71 11.60
CA VAL A 4 -23.71 -4.52 12.10
C VAL A 4 -22.40 -4.11 11.41
N ARG A 5 -22.42 -3.87 10.09
CA ARG A 5 -21.26 -3.30 9.37
C ARG A 5 -20.88 -1.90 9.89
N PHE A 6 -21.85 -1.07 10.24
CA PHE A 6 -21.59 0.27 10.81
C PHE A 6 -20.96 0.20 12.21
N LEU A 7 -21.49 -0.63 13.11
CA LEU A 7 -20.93 -0.83 14.45
C LEU A 7 -19.53 -1.47 14.39
N MET A 8 -19.32 -2.46 13.52
CA MET A 8 -18.00 -3.07 13.30
C MET A 8 -17.00 -2.05 12.75
N LYS A 9 -17.42 -1.21 11.79
CA LYS A 9 -16.58 -0.14 11.22
C LYS A 9 -16.18 0.89 12.28
N ASN A 10 -17.07 1.27 13.21
CA ASN A 10 -16.72 2.19 14.30
C ASN A 10 -15.73 1.55 15.30
N SER A 11 -15.90 0.25 15.60
CA SER A 11 -14.98 -0.46 16.51
C SER A 11 -13.60 -0.71 15.90
N SER A 12 -13.52 -0.99 14.59
CA SER A 12 -12.23 -1.17 13.90
C SER A 12 -11.50 0.17 13.75
N LEU A 13 -12.22 1.24 13.42
CA LEU A 13 -11.68 2.61 13.37
C LEU A 13 -11.14 3.05 14.74
N ALA A 14 -11.81 2.68 15.85
CA ALA A 14 -11.32 2.99 17.20
C ALA A 14 -9.97 2.30 17.54
N ASN A 15 -9.65 1.19 16.89
CA ASN A 15 -8.39 0.46 17.10
C ASN A 15 -7.26 0.88 16.14
N VAL A 16 -7.56 1.71 15.13
CA VAL A 16 -6.56 2.17 14.15
C VAL A 16 -5.30 2.75 14.81
N PRO A 17 -5.38 3.65 15.80
CA PRO A 17 -4.18 4.18 16.45
C PRO A 17 -3.31 3.08 17.07
N ARG A 18 -3.92 2.07 17.71
CA ARG A 18 -3.19 0.94 18.31
C ARG A 18 -2.50 0.08 17.25
N HIS A 19 -3.16 -0.16 16.11
CA HIS A 19 -2.54 -0.89 15.01
C HIS A 19 -1.36 -0.13 14.44
N ILE A 20 -1.52 1.18 14.20
CA ILE A 20 -0.42 2.03 13.71
C ILE A 20 0.75 1.99 14.70
N ASP A 21 0.49 2.19 16.00
CA ASP A 21 1.51 2.16 17.06
C ASP A 21 2.22 0.81 17.17
N HIS A 22 1.52 -0.30 16.91
CA HIS A 22 2.09 -1.63 16.93
C HIS A 22 3.02 -1.83 15.71
N PHE A 23 2.50 -1.61 14.51
CA PHE A 23 3.22 -1.92 13.28
C PHE A 23 4.34 -0.91 12.96
N SER A 24 4.23 0.34 13.42
CA SER A 24 5.28 1.35 13.24
C SER A 24 6.54 1.09 14.08
N LYS A 25 6.51 0.15 15.02
CA LYS A 25 7.70 -0.26 15.80
C LYS A 25 8.63 -1.18 15.01
N PHE A 26 8.13 -1.78 13.93
CA PHE A 26 8.93 -2.64 13.06
C PHE A 26 9.54 -1.83 11.92
N SER A 27 10.76 -2.17 11.54
CA SER A 27 11.43 -1.60 10.37
C SER A 27 10.94 -2.29 9.10
N PRO A 28 10.62 -1.55 8.02
CA PRO A 28 10.35 -2.15 6.71
C PRO A 28 11.51 -3.02 6.23
N SER A 29 11.19 -4.18 5.66
CA SER A 29 12.18 -5.13 5.15
C SER A 29 12.63 -4.73 3.74
N PRO A 30 13.88 -4.27 3.53
CA PRO A 30 14.35 -3.98 2.18
C PRO A 30 14.49 -5.27 1.38
N LEU A 31 14.07 -5.24 0.11
CA LEU A 31 14.23 -6.34 -0.82
C LEU A 31 15.15 -5.92 -1.97
N SER A 32 16.14 -6.76 -2.25
CA SER A 32 17.00 -6.62 -3.43
C SER A 32 16.25 -7.03 -4.71
N ILE A 33 16.71 -6.54 -5.86
CA ILE A 33 16.18 -6.95 -7.18
C ILE A 33 16.30 -8.46 -7.37
N LYS A 34 17.42 -9.06 -6.92
CA LYS A 34 17.63 -10.52 -6.98
C LYS A 34 16.52 -11.26 -6.22
N GLN A 35 16.24 -10.85 -4.97
CA GLN A 35 15.16 -11.47 -4.19
C GLN A 35 13.81 -11.34 -4.90
N PHE A 36 13.50 -10.18 -5.49
CA PHE A 36 12.28 -10.00 -6.28
C PHE A 36 12.17 -10.95 -7.48
N LEU A 37 13.27 -11.16 -8.21
CA LEU A 37 13.30 -12.10 -9.33
C LEU A 37 13.18 -13.55 -8.86
N ASP A 38 13.87 -13.90 -7.78
CA ASP A 38 13.84 -15.25 -7.19
C ASP A 38 12.41 -15.57 -6.72
N PHE A 39 11.69 -14.61 -6.12
CA PHE A 39 10.29 -14.78 -5.72
C PHE A 39 9.34 -15.04 -6.90
N GLY A 40 9.59 -14.42 -8.06
CA GLY A 40 8.75 -14.57 -9.25
C GLY A 40 9.04 -15.80 -10.11
N SER A 41 10.13 -16.54 -9.86
CA SER A 41 10.59 -17.64 -10.73
C SER A 41 10.10 -19.03 -10.33
N THR A 42 9.38 -19.18 -9.21
CA THR A 42 8.94 -20.48 -8.67
C THR A 42 7.42 -20.55 -8.51
N ASN A 43 6.79 -21.65 -8.94
CA ASN A 43 5.34 -21.96 -8.84
C ASN A 43 4.76 -22.04 -7.40
N ALA A 44 5.50 -21.61 -6.38
CA ALA A 44 5.05 -21.48 -4.97
C ALA A 44 4.84 -20.00 -4.57
N CYS A 45 4.64 -19.15 -5.57
CA CYS A 45 4.78 -17.71 -5.46
C CYS A 45 3.61 -17.04 -4.71
N GLU A 46 2.36 -17.46 -4.94
CA GLU A 46 1.19 -16.77 -4.34
C GLU A 46 1.16 -16.90 -2.82
N LYS A 47 1.29 -18.12 -2.27
CA LYS A 47 1.24 -18.38 -0.82
C LYS A 47 2.38 -17.67 -0.08
N THR A 48 3.60 -17.77 -0.60
CA THR A 48 4.78 -17.14 0.01
C THR A 48 4.66 -15.63 -0.02
N SER A 49 4.22 -15.07 -1.16
CA SER A 49 3.98 -13.64 -1.32
C SER A 49 2.87 -13.13 -0.40
N PHE A 50 1.76 -13.88 -0.27
CA PHE A 50 0.69 -13.58 0.69
C PHE A 50 1.21 -13.51 2.13
N MET A 51 1.97 -14.53 2.56
CA MET A 51 2.52 -14.62 3.91
C MET A 51 3.45 -13.45 4.24
N PHE A 52 4.27 -13.04 3.27
CA PHE A 52 5.14 -11.88 3.41
C PHE A 52 4.34 -10.57 3.44
N LEU A 53 3.47 -10.33 2.44
CA LEU A 53 2.79 -9.05 2.27
C LEU A 53 1.76 -8.74 3.36
N ARG A 54 1.07 -9.74 3.89
CA ARG A 54 0.11 -9.54 5.00
C ARG A 54 0.80 -9.04 6.29
N GLN A 55 2.12 -9.20 6.39
CA GLN A 55 2.94 -8.67 7.49
C GLN A 55 3.67 -7.38 7.10
N GLU A 56 4.29 -7.36 5.93
CA GLU A 56 5.13 -6.25 5.47
C GLU A 56 4.32 -4.99 5.12
N LEU A 57 3.13 -5.13 4.51
CA LEU A 57 2.32 -3.97 4.13
C LEU A 57 1.81 -3.17 5.34
N PRO A 58 1.26 -3.79 6.41
CA PRO A 58 0.92 -3.05 7.63
C PRO A 58 2.09 -2.29 8.24
N VAL A 59 3.30 -2.87 8.21
CA VAL A 59 4.53 -2.20 8.68
C VAL A 59 4.82 -0.95 7.87
N ARG A 60 4.86 -1.05 6.54
CA ARG A 60 5.15 0.10 5.66
C ARG A 60 4.09 1.19 5.76
N LEU A 61 2.81 0.80 5.75
CA LEU A 61 1.69 1.74 5.90
C LEU A 61 1.75 2.46 7.24
N SER A 62 1.99 1.74 8.34
CA SER A 62 2.01 2.35 9.68
C SER A 62 3.22 3.27 9.90
N ASN A 63 4.39 2.90 9.37
CA ASN A 63 5.57 3.76 9.40
C ASN A 63 5.30 5.08 8.67
N ILE A 64 4.77 5.03 7.44
CA ILE A 64 4.52 6.27 6.71
C ILE A 64 3.39 7.10 7.32
N MET A 65 2.36 6.46 7.89
CA MET A 65 1.31 7.17 8.62
C MET A 65 1.85 7.90 9.86
N LYS A 66 2.85 7.34 10.55
CA LYS A 66 3.55 8.05 11.63
C LYS A 66 4.31 9.26 11.11
N GLU A 67 4.99 9.15 9.96
CA GLU A 67 5.68 10.28 9.35
C GLU A 67 4.70 11.37 8.90
N ILE A 68 3.53 11.02 8.35
CA ILE A 68 2.49 12.00 8.02
C ILE A 68 2.08 12.77 9.29
N ASN A 69 1.87 12.08 10.41
CA ASN A 69 1.47 12.71 11.68
C ASN A 69 2.56 13.59 12.33
N LEU A 70 3.77 13.65 11.76
CA LEU A 70 4.83 14.56 12.18
C LEU A 70 4.87 15.86 11.34
N LEU A 71 4.01 15.98 10.33
CA LEU A 71 3.85 17.22 9.58
C LEU A 71 3.29 18.33 10.46
N PRO A 72 3.52 19.61 10.11
CA PRO A 72 2.92 20.74 10.83
C PRO A 72 1.39 20.63 10.88
N ASP A 73 0.78 20.91 12.03
CA ASP A 73 -0.67 20.80 12.24
C ASP A 73 -1.49 21.53 11.17
N ARG A 74 -1.00 22.68 10.71
CA ARG A 74 -1.62 23.46 9.63
C ARG A 74 -1.65 22.71 8.31
N LEU A 75 -0.57 22.00 7.96
CA LEU A 75 -0.52 21.15 6.77
C LEU A 75 -1.38 19.88 6.96
N LEU A 76 -1.38 19.29 8.16
CA LEU A 76 -2.26 18.17 8.48
C LEU A 76 -3.75 18.53 8.42
N SER A 77 -4.09 19.80 8.65
CA SER A 77 -5.47 20.29 8.60
C SER A 77 -5.99 20.53 7.18
N THR A 78 -5.14 20.46 6.15
CA THR A 78 -5.59 20.68 4.77
C THR A 78 -6.46 19.51 4.30
N PRO A 79 -7.59 19.78 3.61
CA PRO A 79 -8.52 18.74 3.18
C PRO A 79 -7.85 17.63 2.35
N SER A 80 -6.89 18.01 1.51
CA SER A 80 -6.17 17.05 0.67
C SER A 80 -5.28 16.11 1.47
N VAL A 81 -4.58 16.58 2.52
CA VAL A 81 -3.77 15.72 3.40
C VAL A 81 -4.65 14.78 4.23
N GLN A 82 -5.77 15.27 4.74
CA GLN A 82 -6.74 14.45 5.47
C GLN A 82 -7.34 13.35 4.59
N LEU A 83 -7.62 13.66 3.31
CA LEU A 83 -8.08 12.67 2.34
C LEU A 83 -7.04 11.56 2.14
N VAL A 84 -5.77 11.92 1.97
CA VAL A 84 -4.69 10.93 1.87
C VAL A 84 -4.59 10.09 3.14
N GLN A 85 -4.63 10.68 4.33
CA GLN A 85 -4.63 9.93 5.60
C GLN A 85 -5.79 8.91 5.63
N SER A 86 -6.99 9.31 5.22
CA SER A 86 -8.15 8.41 5.17
C SER A 86 -7.93 7.20 4.26
N TRP A 87 -7.25 7.38 3.13
CA TRP A 87 -6.91 6.29 2.21
C TRP A 87 -5.93 5.30 2.83
N TYR A 88 -4.88 5.80 3.51
CA TYR A 88 -3.92 4.94 4.21
C TYR A 88 -4.56 4.17 5.38
N ILE A 89 -5.45 4.82 6.15
CA ILE A 89 -6.22 4.15 7.22
C ILE A 89 -7.07 3.02 6.64
N GLN A 90 -7.82 3.29 5.57
CA GLN A 90 -8.68 2.27 4.95
C GLN A 90 -7.84 1.11 4.40
N SER A 91 -6.72 1.40 3.74
CA SER A 91 -5.82 0.38 3.22
C SER A 91 -5.19 -0.47 4.32
N LEU A 92 -4.84 0.12 5.47
CA LEU A 92 -4.36 -0.65 6.63
C LEU A 92 -5.44 -1.61 7.12
N LEU A 93 -6.67 -1.13 7.31
CA LEU A 93 -7.78 -1.97 7.76
C LEU A 93 -8.06 -3.12 6.79
N ASP A 94 -8.09 -2.85 5.48
CA ASP A 94 -8.34 -3.86 4.45
C ASP A 94 -7.29 -4.98 4.52
N ILE A 95 -6.00 -4.67 4.73
CA ILE A 95 -4.95 -5.69 4.85
C ILE A 95 -5.06 -6.47 6.17
N LEU A 96 -5.43 -5.79 7.27
CA LEU A 96 -5.53 -6.44 8.58
C LEU A 96 -6.62 -7.50 8.65
N GLU A 97 -7.63 -7.45 7.76
CA GLU A 97 -8.61 -8.54 7.61
C GLU A 97 -7.98 -9.90 7.27
N PHE A 98 -6.77 -9.88 6.68
CA PHE A 98 -6.02 -11.06 6.24
C PHE A 98 -4.90 -11.49 7.21
N TYR A 99 -4.62 -10.69 8.25
CA TYR A 99 -3.44 -10.87 9.11
C TYR A 99 -3.33 -12.27 9.73
N THR A 100 -4.46 -12.84 10.17
CA THR A 100 -4.52 -14.18 10.80
C THR A 100 -5.19 -15.24 9.92
N LYS A 101 -5.47 -14.95 8.65
CA LYS A 101 -6.18 -15.90 7.76
C LYS A 101 -5.27 -17.04 7.32
N ASN A 102 -5.87 -18.19 6.99
CA ASN A 102 -5.11 -19.36 6.54
C ASN A 102 -4.61 -19.14 5.11
N ALA A 103 -3.33 -19.39 4.88
CA ALA A 103 -2.68 -19.28 3.58
C ALA A 103 -2.92 -20.49 2.67
N ASP A 104 -3.51 -21.57 3.19
CA ASP A 104 -3.94 -22.75 2.41
C ASP A 104 -5.34 -22.61 1.82
N ASP A 105 -6.05 -21.53 2.14
CA ASP A 105 -7.40 -21.27 1.62
C ASP A 105 -7.32 -20.41 0.35
N HIS A 106 -7.60 -21.01 -0.80
CA HIS A 106 -7.60 -20.31 -2.09
C HIS A 106 -8.58 -19.13 -2.15
N THR A 107 -9.68 -19.17 -1.40
CA THR A 107 -10.63 -18.05 -1.36
C THR A 107 -10.03 -16.84 -0.63
N VAL A 108 -9.21 -17.09 0.40
CA VAL A 108 -8.45 -16.06 1.11
C VAL A 108 -7.37 -15.47 0.20
N LEU A 109 -6.64 -16.29 -0.55
CA LEU A 109 -5.60 -15.83 -1.48
C LEU A 109 -6.18 -14.94 -2.60
N SER A 110 -7.27 -15.38 -3.22
CA SER A 110 -7.98 -14.58 -4.22
C SER A 110 -8.51 -13.28 -3.62
N GLY A 111 -9.17 -13.35 -2.46
CA GLY A 111 -9.68 -12.16 -1.77
C GLY A 111 -8.58 -11.17 -1.39
N PHE A 112 -7.40 -11.66 -1.02
CA PHE A 112 -6.24 -10.81 -0.75
C PHE A 112 -5.75 -10.11 -2.01
N THR A 113 -5.65 -10.82 -3.13
CA THR A 113 -5.29 -10.21 -4.43
C THR A 113 -6.27 -9.09 -4.81
N ASP A 114 -7.57 -9.32 -4.65
CA ASP A 114 -8.62 -8.32 -4.94
C ASP A 114 -8.51 -7.09 -4.01
N ALA A 115 -8.21 -7.32 -2.73
CA ALA A 115 -7.94 -6.24 -1.77
C ALA A 115 -6.71 -5.42 -2.19
N LEU A 116 -5.63 -6.06 -2.62
CA LEU A 116 -4.43 -5.36 -3.11
C LEU A 116 -4.69 -4.53 -4.37
N ILE A 117 -5.48 -5.05 -5.31
CA ILE A 117 -5.91 -4.29 -6.50
C ILE A 117 -6.74 -3.06 -6.08
N THR A 118 -7.64 -3.24 -5.11
CA THR A 118 -8.46 -2.15 -4.57
C THR A 118 -7.61 -1.08 -3.92
N ILE A 119 -6.62 -1.46 -3.10
CA ILE A 119 -5.66 -0.54 -2.46
C ILE A 119 -4.83 0.21 -3.51
N ARG A 120 -4.33 -0.49 -4.53
CA ARG A 120 -3.58 0.11 -5.64
C ARG A 120 -4.42 1.20 -6.31
N ASN A 121 -5.67 0.90 -6.63
CA ASN A 121 -6.58 1.81 -7.32
C ASN A 121 -6.93 3.02 -6.43
N ARG A 122 -7.23 2.80 -5.14
CA ARG A 122 -7.46 3.85 -4.15
C ARG A 122 -6.28 4.82 -4.05
N HIS A 123 -5.06 4.31 -4.16
CA HIS A 123 -3.85 5.11 -4.02
C HIS A 123 -3.38 5.77 -5.34
N ASN A 124 -4.13 5.67 -6.45
CA ASN A 124 -3.72 6.23 -7.75
C ASN A 124 -3.43 7.73 -7.67
N ASP A 125 -4.32 8.49 -7.03
CA ASP A 125 -4.27 9.96 -6.98
C ASP A 125 -3.52 10.51 -5.75
N VAL A 126 -2.86 9.66 -4.96
CA VAL A 126 -2.09 10.11 -3.78
C VAL A 126 -1.05 11.18 -4.11
N VAL A 127 -0.39 11.12 -5.26
CA VAL A 127 0.62 12.11 -5.66
C VAL A 127 -0.01 13.47 -5.96
N PRO A 128 -0.97 13.60 -6.91
CA PRO A 128 -1.60 14.88 -7.17
C PRO A 128 -2.36 15.41 -5.94
N THR A 129 -3.02 14.56 -5.15
CA THR A 129 -3.72 14.99 -3.94
C THR A 129 -2.76 15.49 -2.86
N MET A 130 -1.64 14.80 -2.60
CA MET A 130 -0.65 15.30 -1.64
C MET A 130 -0.02 16.62 -2.10
N ALA A 131 0.25 16.77 -3.40
CA ALA A 131 0.72 18.03 -3.97
C ALA A 131 -0.31 19.16 -3.77
N GLN A 132 -1.60 18.87 -3.98
CA GLN A 132 -2.68 19.82 -3.72
C GLN A 132 -2.72 20.25 -2.24
N GLY A 133 -2.48 19.33 -1.30
CA GLY A 133 -2.41 19.67 0.13
C GLY A 133 -1.26 20.61 0.49
N VAL A 134 -0.13 20.51 -0.20
CA VAL A 134 1.00 21.44 -0.03
C VAL A 134 0.67 22.81 -0.65
N ILE A 135 -0.05 22.84 -1.78
CA ILE A 135 -0.53 24.09 -2.40
C ILE A 135 -1.52 24.79 -1.47
N GLU A 136 -2.53 24.07 -0.96
CA GLU A 136 -3.52 24.57 0.00
C GLU A 136 -2.85 25.22 1.23
N TYR A 137 -1.78 24.58 1.74
CA TYR A 137 -0.98 25.10 2.84
C TYR A 137 -0.25 26.39 2.46
N LYS A 138 0.46 26.41 1.32
CA LYS A 138 1.22 27.57 0.86
C LYS A 138 0.33 28.79 0.59
N GLU A 139 -0.86 28.58 0.01
CA GLU A 139 -1.82 29.65 -0.26
C GLU A 139 -2.42 30.23 1.03
N SER A 140 -2.66 29.39 2.04
CA SER A 140 -3.31 29.81 3.28
C SER A 140 -2.35 30.46 4.30
N PHE A 141 -1.10 30.02 4.34
CA PHE A 141 -0.16 30.37 5.40
C PHE A 141 1.16 31.00 4.91
N GLY A 142 1.37 31.08 3.59
CA GLY A 142 2.61 31.54 2.99
C GLY A 142 3.72 30.50 2.99
N GLU A 143 4.92 30.92 2.57
CA GLU A 143 6.10 30.07 2.49
C GLU A 143 7.13 30.46 3.56
N ASP A 144 7.55 29.48 4.36
CA ASP A 144 8.62 29.60 5.35
C ASP A 144 9.72 28.59 5.03
N HIS A 145 10.98 29.02 5.09
CA HIS A 145 12.14 28.22 4.65
C HIS A 145 12.33 26.95 5.48
N MET A 146 12.15 27.02 6.81
CA MET A 146 12.30 25.85 7.69
C MET A 146 11.20 24.82 7.42
N THR A 147 9.96 25.28 7.28
CA THR A 147 8.82 24.42 6.96
C THR A 147 9.00 23.74 5.60
N SER A 148 9.44 24.48 4.58
CA SER A 148 9.69 23.93 3.24
C SER A 148 10.73 22.80 3.26
N GLN A 149 11.80 22.92 4.05
CA GLN A 149 12.80 21.85 4.20
C GLN A 149 12.22 20.59 4.86
N ASN A 150 11.43 20.75 5.92
CA ASN A 150 10.79 19.64 6.62
C ASN A 150 9.76 18.93 5.71
N VAL A 151 8.99 19.69 4.94
CA VAL A 151 8.03 19.15 3.97
C VAL A 151 8.75 18.41 2.86
N GLN A 152 9.85 18.95 2.30
CA GLN A 152 10.64 18.27 1.28
C GLN A 152 11.17 16.93 1.78
N TYR A 153 11.79 16.91 2.96
CA TYR A 153 12.30 15.68 3.59
C TYR A 153 11.19 14.63 3.77
N PHE A 154 10.01 15.05 4.24
CA PHE A 154 8.85 14.18 4.34
C PHE A 154 8.42 13.65 2.96
N LEU A 155 8.29 14.51 1.94
CA LEU A 155 7.82 14.13 0.61
C LEU A 155 8.74 13.10 -0.05
N ASP A 156 10.06 13.25 0.10
CA ASP A 156 11.04 12.29 -0.44
C ASP A 156 10.81 10.89 0.17
N ARG A 157 10.64 10.82 1.49
CA ARG A 157 10.38 9.56 2.20
C ARG A 157 9.00 8.99 1.90
N PHE A 158 7.99 9.85 1.82
CA PHE A 158 6.61 9.50 1.49
C PHE A 158 6.50 8.88 0.11
N TYR A 159 7.08 9.51 -0.91
CA TYR A 159 7.03 8.98 -2.26
C TYR A 159 7.90 7.75 -2.45
N MET A 160 9.05 7.66 -1.77
CA MET A 160 9.85 6.43 -1.78
C MET A 160 9.12 5.25 -1.13
N SER A 161 8.48 5.48 0.02
CA SER A 161 7.61 4.48 0.68
C SER A 161 6.49 4.02 -0.26
N ARG A 162 5.80 4.97 -0.92
CA ARG A 162 4.72 4.66 -1.88
C ARG A 162 5.21 3.86 -3.09
N ILE A 163 6.36 4.21 -3.67
CA ILE A 163 6.97 3.44 -4.77
C ILE A 163 7.21 2.00 -4.32
N SER A 164 7.75 1.84 -3.11
CA SER A 164 8.04 0.52 -2.54
C SER A 164 6.78 -0.33 -2.33
N ILE A 165 5.69 0.26 -1.83
CA ILE A 165 4.40 -0.41 -1.65
C ILE A 165 3.79 -0.80 -3.00
N ARG A 166 3.80 0.13 -3.98
CA ARG A 166 3.32 -0.16 -5.34
C ARG A 166 4.12 -1.29 -6.00
N MET A 167 5.43 -1.33 -5.78
CA MET A 167 6.29 -2.40 -6.29
C MET A 167 5.85 -3.75 -5.73
N LEU A 168 5.69 -3.85 -4.40
CA LEU A 168 5.23 -5.08 -3.74
C LEU A 168 3.87 -5.56 -4.24
N ILE A 169 2.89 -4.65 -4.32
CA ILE A 169 1.53 -4.96 -4.80
C ILE A 169 1.57 -5.46 -6.24
N ASN A 170 2.29 -4.75 -7.12
CA ASN A 170 2.35 -5.11 -8.54
C ASN A 170 3.02 -6.48 -8.77
N GLN A 171 4.04 -6.82 -7.99
CA GLN A 171 4.69 -8.13 -8.09
C GLN A 171 3.75 -9.26 -7.67
N HIS A 172 3.00 -9.08 -6.57
CA HIS A 172 2.01 -10.08 -6.16
C HIS A 172 0.90 -10.27 -7.20
N SER A 173 0.35 -9.18 -7.75
CA SER A 173 -0.70 -9.29 -8.78
C SER A 173 -0.22 -10.05 -10.01
N LYS A 174 1.00 -9.81 -10.49
CA LYS A 174 1.57 -10.53 -11.65
C LYS A 174 1.77 -12.02 -11.37
N CYS A 175 2.26 -12.34 -10.17
CA CYS A 175 2.43 -13.72 -9.72
C CYS A 175 1.10 -14.49 -9.73
N GLY A 176 0.03 -13.91 -9.18
CA GLY A 176 -1.30 -14.53 -9.16
C GLY A 176 -2.00 -14.61 -10.53
N GLU A 177 -1.55 -13.86 -11.54
CA GLU A 177 -2.01 -14.01 -12.94
C GLU A 177 -1.32 -15.20 -13.62
N SER A 178 -0.01 -15.40 -13.38
CA SER A 178 0.75 -16.53 -13.93
C SER A 178 0.25 -17.89 -13.41
N ASP A 179 -0.17 -17.98 -12.14
CA ASP A 179 -0.75 -19.22 -11.57
C ASP A 179 -2.18 -19.52 -12.09
N ARG A 180 -2.87 -18.51 -12.67
CA ARG A 180 -4.24 -18.65 -13.22
C ARG A 180 -4.27 -19.04 -14.71
N LEU A 181 -3.15 -18.96 -15.42
CA LEU A 181 -3.00 -19.46 -16.78
C LEU A 181 -2.49 -20.91 -16.72
N PRO A 182 -3.23 -21.91 -17.24
CA PRO A 182 -2.65 -23.25 -17.39
C PRO A 182 -1.41 -23.16 -18.29
N SER A 183 -0.35 -23.88 -17.92
CA SER A 183 0.96 -23.95 -18.60
C SER A 183 0.91 -24.61 -19.99
N THR A 184 -0.13 -24.35 -20.77
CA THR A 184 -0.31 -24.81 -22.14
C THR A 184 -0.88 -23.68 -22.99
N LEU A 185 -0.05 -22.69 -23.30
CA LEU A 185 -0.15 -22.01 -24.58
C LEU A 185 1.23 -22.15 -25.23
N PRO A 186 1.35 -22.88 -26.36
CA PRO A 186 2.61 -22.93 -27.07
C PRO A 186 2.94 -21.50 -27.49
N PHE A 187 4.18 -21.09 -27.20
CA PHE A 187 4.79 -19.90 -27.76
C PHE A 187 4.61 -19.96 -29.28
N GLN A 188 3.69 -19.18 -29.85
CA GLN A 188 3.61 -19.01 -31.29
C GLN A 188 4.84 -18.20 -31.71
N GLU A 189 5.87 -18.94 -32.12
CA GLU A 189 7.05 -18.49 -32.82
C GLU A 189 6.69 -18.05 -34.25
N GLU A 190 5.70 -17.16 -34.41
CA GLU A 190 5.13 -16.82 -35.71
C GLU A 190 4.85 -15.32 -35.88
N THR A 191 5.76 -14.47 -35.40
CA THR A 191 5.72 -13.03 -35.71
C THR A 191 7.09 -12.42 -36.04
N LEU A 192 8.10 -13.25 -36.33
CA LEU A 192 9.42 -12.82 -36.81
C LEU A 192 9.80 -13.43 -38.17
N LYS A 193 8.81 -13.64 -39.05
CA LYS A 193 9.03 -13.95 -40.48
C LYS A 193 8.27 -13.03 -41.45
N GLN A 194 7.81 -11.87 -40.99
CA GLN A 194 7.19 -10.86 -41.88
C GLN A 194 7.75 -9.44 -41.70
N LEU A 195 9.04 -9.34 -41.36
CA LEU A 195 9.91 -8.20 -41.66
C LEU A 195 11.26 -8.77 -42.12
#